data_AF-A8QIA9-F1
#
_entry.id   AF-A8QIA9-F1
#
_cell.length_a   1.000
_cell.length_b   1.000
_cell.length_c   1.000
_cell.angle_alpha   90.00
_cell.angle_beta   90.00
_cell.angle_gamma   90.00
#
_symmetry.space_group_name_H-M   'P 1'
#
loop_
_entity.id
_entity.type
_entity.pdbx_description
1 polymer ?
#
loop_
_entity_poly.entity_id
_entity_poly.type
_entity_poly.pdbx_seq_one_letter_code
_entity_poly.pdbx_strand_id
1 'polypeptide(L)'
;MSSHQNNKPILDSSWISSFLGIKGNEFLCRVPIDYIQDPFNRTGLELFPQTLDVFLNLVFDRSTDWVSGDEEKLYGMIHARYIVSKRG
;
A
#
# COMPACT_ATOMS: atom_id res chain seq x y z
N MET A 1 14.68 -12.53 -26.85
CA MET A 1 15.45 -12.04 -25.69
C MET A 1 14.59 -10.95 -25.04
N SER A 2 13.79 -11.33 -24.05
CA SER A 2 12.78 -10.44 -23.46
C SER A 2 13.43 -9.44 -22.52
N SER A 3 13.35 -8.17 -22.89
CA SER A 3 13.81 -7.04 -22.08
C SER A 3 12.93 -6.89 -20.84
N HIS A 4 13.38 -7.43 -19.71
CA HIS A 4 12.80 -7.21 -18.38
C HIS A 4 13.19 -5.85 -17.81
N GLN A 5 12.75 -4.76 -18.44
CA GLN A 5 12.94 -3.41 -17.91
C GLN A 5 11.72 -2.57 -18.27
N ASN A 6 10.80 -2.36 -17.32
CA ASN A 6 10.08 -1.09 -17.08
C ASN A 6 8.89 -1.20 -16.10
N ASN A 7 9.08 -1.79 -14.92
CA ASN A 7 8.11 -1.65 -13.81
C ASN A 7 8.64 -0.84 -12.61
N LYS A 8 9.84 -0.27 -12.71
CA LYS A 8 10.47 0.48 -11.60
C LYS A 8 9.95 1.92 -11.36
N PRO A 9 9.64 2.75 -12.37
CA PRO A 9 9.40 4.18 -12.10
C PRO A 9 8.07 4.48 -11.39
N ILE A 10 7.06 3.61 -11.52
CA ILE A 10 5.74 3.80 -10.89
C ILE A 10 5.80 3.49 -9.39
N LEU A 11 6.62 2.49 -9.01
CA LEU A 11 6.71 2.08 -7.61
C LEU A 11 7.38 3.16 -6.76
N ASP A 12 8.43 3.80 -7.27
CA ASP A 12 9.19 4.83 -6.55
C ASP A 12 8.37 6.12 -6.36
N SER A 13 7.50 6.46 -7.30
CA SER A 13 6.56 7.60 -7.20
C SER A 13 5.23 7.29 -6.49
N SER A 14 5.08 6.09 -5.90
CA SER A 14 3.84 5.69 -5.23
C SER A 14 3.61 6.41 -3.90
N TRP A 15 2.35 6.49 -3.46
CA TRP A 15 2.00 6.93 -2.11
C TRP A 15 2.75 6.13 -1.03
N ILE A 16 2.89 4.81 -1.20
CA ILE A 16 3.63 3.95 -0.27
C ILE A 16 5.09 4.41 -0.14
N SER A 17 5.76 4.80 -1.24
CA SER A 17 7.12 5.37 -1.15
C SER A 17 7.16 6.63 -0.32
N SER A 18 6.21 7.52 -0.59
CA SER A 18 6.13 8.79 0.12
C SER A 18 5.84 8.59 1.60
N PHE A 19 4.97 7.64 1.95
CA PHE A 19 4.59 7.31 3.32
C PHE A 19 5.75 6.69 4.10
N LEU A 20 6.48 5.74 3.51
CA LEU A 20 7.65 5.14 4.14
C LEU A 20 8.82 6.12 4.30
N GLY A 21 8.87 7.18 3.49
CA GLY A 21 9.88 8.23 3.59
C GLY A 21 9.62 9.27 4.70
N ILE A 22 8.48 9.22 5.39
CA ILE A 22 8.17 10.13 6.50
C ILE A 22 9.04 9.77 7.71
N LYS A 23 9.68 10.77 8.33
CA LYS A 23 10.44 10.59 9.56
C LYS A 23 9.53 9.99 10.65
N GLY A 24 9.96 8.91 11.27
CA GLY A 24 9.17 8.12 12.21
C GLY A 24 8.59 6.84 11.61
N ASN A 25 8.57 6.66 10.29
CA ASN A 25 8.07 5.45 9.63
C ASN A 25 9.17 4.44 9.28
N GLU A 26 10.37 4.58 9.83
CA GLU A 26 11.54 3.76 9.48
C GLU A 26 11.39 2.28 9.90
N PHE A 27 10.45 1.98 10.80
CA PHE A 27 10.12 0.61 11.22
C PHE A 27 9.19 -0.12 10.25
N LEU A 28 8.60 0.60 9.29
CA LEU A 28 7.72 0.04 8.30
C LEU A 28 8.53 -0.52 7.13
N CYS A 29 8.10 -1.67 6.62
CA CYS A 29 8.62 -2.23 5.37
C CYS A 29 7.61 -1.98 4.25
N ARG A 30 8.10 -2.02 3.00
CA ARG A 30 7.21 -1.97 1.83
C ARG A 30 6.46 -3.28 1.71
N VAL A 31 5.14 -3.23 1.86
CA VAL A 31 4.27 -4.36 1.56
C VAL A 31 4.14 -4.48 0.03
N PRO A 32 4.36 -5.68 -0.55
CA PRO A 32 4.15 -5.93 -1.97
C PRO A 32 2.70 -5.65 -2.41
N ILE A 33 2.55 -5.07 -3.60
CA ILE A 33 1.23 -4.72 -4.16
C ILE A 33 0.35 -5.95 -4.37
N ASP A 34 0.94 -7.08 -4.78
CA ASP A 34 0.22 -8.35 -4.96
C ASP A 34 -0.33 -8.87 -3.62
N TYR A 35 0.41 -8.69 -2.51
CA TYR A 35 -0.09 -9.04 -1.18
C TYR A 35 -1.29 -8.17 -0.78
N ILE A 36 -1.20 -6.87 -1.06
CA ILE A 36 -2.27 -5.88 -0.82
C ILE A 36 -3.52 -6.16 -1.67
N GLN A 37 -3.35 -6.56 -2.93
CA GLN A 37 -4.47 -6.76 -3.85
C GLN A 37 -5.23 -8.06 -3.57
N ASP A 38 -4.59 -9.03 -2.91
CA ASP A 38 -5.21 -10.29 -2.54
C ASP A 38 -6.39 -10.08 -1.56
N PRO A 39 -7.63 -10.43 -1.96
CA PRO A 39 -8.82 -10.31 -1.11
C PRO A 39 -8.72 -11.10 0.19
N PHE A 40 -7.97 -12.21 0.21
CA PHE A 40 -7.78 -13.02 1.42
C PHE A 40 -7.05 -12.21 2.51
N ASN A 41 -5.98 -11.50 2.14
CA ASN A 41 -5.20 -10.68 3.07
C ASN A 41 -5.97 -9.46 3.59
N ARG A 42 -7.12 -9.15 2.98
CA ARG A 42 -7.98 -8.00 3.28
C ARG A 42 -9.30 -8.35 3.94
N THR A 43 -9.55 -9.64 4.18
CA THR A 43 -10.77 -10.06 4.87
C THR A 43 -10.86 -9.36 6.23
N GLY A 44 -12.01 -8.75 6.54
CA GLY A 44 -12.23 -7.97 7.77
C GLY A 44 -11.68 -6.54 7.78
N LEU A 45 -11.16 -6.02 6.65
CA LEU A 45 -10.80 -4.60 6.48
C LEU A 45 -11.93 -3.76 5.83
N GLU A 46 -13.15 -4.28 5.84
CA GLU A 46 -14.36 -3.71 5.22
C GLU A 46 -14.82 -2.38 5.84
N LEU A 47 -14.21 -1.97 6.96
CA LEU A 47 -14.48 -0.69 7.62
C LEU A 47 -14.01 0.53 6.81
N PHE A 48 -13.23 0.33 5.74
CA PHE A 48 -12.66 1.40 4.92
C PHE A 48 -12.95 1.25 3.41
N PRO A 49 -14.21 1.05 2.99
CA PRO A 49 -14.52 0.64 1.62
C PRO A 49 -14.05 1.68 0.58
N GLN A 50 -14.23 2.97 0.89
CA GLN A 50 -13.80 4.07 0.02
C GLN A 50 -12.28 4.15 -0.10
N THR A 51 -11.56 4.08 1.03
CA THR A 51 -10.09 4.06 1.07
C THR A 51 -9.53 2.84 0.35
N LEU A 52 -10.21 1.71 0.48
CA LEU A 52 -9.81 0.43 -0.07
C LEU A 52 -9.90 0.40 -1.60
N ASP A 53 -10.93 1.02 -2.18
CA ASP A 53 -11.07 1.19 -3.62
C ASP A 53 -9.97 2.10 -4.19
N VAL A 54 -9.59 3.18 -3.49
CA VAL A 54 -8.45 4.02 -3.91
C VAL A 54 -7.14 3.23 -3.90
N PHE A 55 -6.93 2.51 -2.81
CA PHE A 55 -5.69 1.77 -2.57
C PHE A 55 -5.50 0.67 -3.62
N LEU A 56 -6.61 0.07 -4.07
CA LEU A 56 -6.63 -0.93 -5.14
C LEU A 56 -6.31 -0.40 -6.53
N ASN A 57 -6.77 0.81 -6.84
CA ASN A 57 -6.68 1.36 -8.18
C ASN A 57 -5.27 1.85 -8.55
N LEU A 58 -4.29 1.75 -7.65
CA LEU A 58 -2.86 2.12 -7.83
C LEU A 58 -2.58 3.56 -8.28
N VAL A 59 -3.61 4.34 -8.61
CA VAL A 59 -3.60 5.79 -8.78
C VAL A 59 -4.01 6.40 -7.43
N PHE A 60 -3.23 6.12 -6.39
CA PHE A 60 -3.37 6.88 -5.15
C PHE A 60 -2.58 8.17 -5.33
N ASP A 61 -3.19 9.13 -6.00
CA ASP A 61 -2.68 10.50 -6.07
C ASP A 61 -3.25 11.30 -4.90
N ARG A 62 -2.37 11.74 -3.99
CA ARG A 62 -2.73 12.63 -2.87
C ARG A 62 -3.33 13.95 -3.34
N SER A 63 -3.25 14.30 -4.62
CA SER A 63 -3.87 15.50 -5.21
C SER A 63 -5.37 15.56 -5.01
N THR A 64 -5.98 14.43 -4.70
CA THR A 64 -7.41 14.36 -4.52
C THR A 64 -7.66 14.50 -3.00
N ASP A 65 -8.26 15.62 -2.59
CA ASP A 65 -8.50 16.07 -1.20
C ASP A 65 -9.42 15.17 -0.33
N TRP A 66 -9.62 13.90 -0.67
CA TRP A 66 -10.66 13.02 -0.11
C TRP A 66 -10.17 11.99 0.90
N VAL A 67 -8.90 12.03 1.34
CA VAL A 67 -8.38 10.98 2.21
C VAL A 67 -8.04 11.51 3.61
N SER A 68 -8.85 11.08 4.57
CA SER A 68 -8.99 11.53 5.96
C SER A 68 -7.92 10.99 6.93
N GLY A 69 -6.79 10.47 6.43
CA GLY A 69 -5.78 9.75 7.23
C GLY A 69 -6.14 8.28 7.48
N ASP A 70 -7.21 7.78 6.86
CA ASP A 70 -7.62 6.38 6.95
C ASP A 70 -6.73 5.44 6.10
N GLU A 71 -6.01 6.00 5.14
CA GLU A 71 -5.00 5.31 4.33
C GLU A 71 -3.80 4.85 5.16
N GLU A 72 -3.35 5.67 6.11
CA GLU A 72 -2.23 5.33 6.99
C GLU A 72 -2.63 4.19 7.93
N LYS A 73 -3.85 4.27 8.48
CA LYS A 73 -4.43 3.20 9.32
C LYS A 73 -4.59 1.91 8.51
N LEU A 74 -5.12 2.01 7.29
CA LEU A 74 -5.31 0.86 6.40
C LEU A 74 -3.98 0.20 6.05
N TYR A 75 -2.97 0.99 5.67
CA TYR A 75 -1.62 0.49 5.42
C TYR A 75 -1.04 -0.17 6.67
N GLY A 76 -1.19 0.44 7.85
CA GLY A 76 -0.74 -0.12 9.12
C GLY A 76 -1.38 -1.47 9.44
N MET A 77 -2.69 -1.63 9.20
CA MET A 77 -3.38 -2.92 9.40
C MET A 77 -2.91 -4.00 8.42
N ILE A 78 -2.69 -3.64 7.16
CA ILE A 78 -2.16 -4.57 6.15
C ILE A 78 -0.71 -4.93 6.49
N HIS A 79 0.11 -3.94 6.88
CA HIS A 79 1.50 -4.13 7.28
C HIS A 79 1.60 -5.06 8.50
N ALA A 80 0.76 -4.86 9.52
CA ALA A 80 0.72 -5.72 10.70
C ALA A 80 0.41 -7.19 10.35
N ARG A 81 -0.42 -7.44 9.33
CA ARG A 81 -0.69 -8.80 8.81
C ARG A 81 0.46 -9.35 7.98
N TYR A 82 1.12 -8.47 7.21
CA TYR A 82 2.26 -8.83 6.39
C TYR A 82 3.41 -9.33 7.27
N ILE A 83 3.78 -8.57 8.32
CA ILE A 83 4.93 -8.83 9.21
C ILE A 83 4.88 -10.12 10.04
N VAL A 84 3.73 -10.79 10.04
CA VAL A 84 3.53 -12.08 10.72
C VAL A 84 3.36 -13.23 9.72
N SER A 85 3.31 -12.93 8.43
CA SER A 85 3.18 -13.90 7.35
C SER A 85 4.54 -14.53 7.01
N LYS A 86 4.53 -15.66 6.29
CA LYS A 86 5.78 -16.26 5.78
C LYS A 86 6.54 -15.36 4.79
N ARG A 87 5.91 -14.29 4.29
CA ARG A 87 6.46 -13.40 3.25
C ARG A 87 7.17 -12.17 3.81
N GLY A 88 7.01 -11.87 5.10
CA GLY A 88 7.74 -10.79 5.75
C GLY A 88 6.92 -10.17 6.81
#